data_AF-A0A2E8L0Y8-F1
#
_entry.id   AF-A0A2E8L0Y8-F1
#
_cell.length_a   1.000
_cell.length_b   1.000
_cell.length_c   1.000
_cell.angle_alpha   90.00
_cell.angle_beta   90.00
_cell.angle_gamma   90.00
#
_symmetry.space_group_name_H-M   'P 1'
#
loop_
_entity.id
_entity.type
_entity.pdbx_description
1 polymer ?
#
loop_
_entity_poly.entity_id
_entity_poly.type
_entity_poly.pdbx_seq_one_letter_code
_entity_poly.pdbx_strand_id
1 'polypeptide(L)'
;HQNITFPVHPDPVSGMHCWHQKVRLSLPDPDEKYGDIQVDTNRSFEIYKEWLKMARPGPGPNGLRRPLWMARTLRPADETYYTD
;
A
#
# COMPACT_ATOMS: atom_id res chain seq x y z
N HIS A 1 11.33 5.88 -12.31
CA HIS A 1 10.64 6.04 -11.02
C HIS A 1 10.47 4.66 -10.38
N GLN A 2 11.27 4.31 -9.36
CA GLN A 2 11.16 3.00 -8.68
C GLN A 2 9.80 2.79 -8.01
N ASN A 3 9.15 3.87 -7.57
CA ASN A 3 7.90 3.76 -6.81
C ASN A 3 6.68 3.39 -7.65
N ILE A 4 6.71 3.62 -8.96
CA ILE A 4 5.53 3.38 -9.80
C ILE A 4 5.34 1.89 -10.10
N THR A 5 6.39 1.07 -10.00
CA THR A 5 6.31 -0.38 -10.22
C THR A 5 5.62 -1.12 -9.09
N PHE A 6 5.22 -0.44 -8.00
CA PHE A 6 4.55 -1.06 -6.85
C PHE A 6 3.03 -1.00 -7.01
N PRO A 7 2.33 -2.15 -7.06
CA PRO A 7 0.91 -2.17 -6.75
C PRO A 7 0.71 -1.76 -5.28
N VAL A 8 -0.35 -0.98 -5.02
CA VAL A 8 -0.58 -0.44 -3.68
C VAL A 8 -1.18 -1.55 -2.81
N HIS A 9 -0.39 -2.09 -1.89
CA HIS A 9 -0.79 -3.08 -0.89
C HIS A 9 -0.86 -2.44 0.50
N PRO A 10 -1.91 -1.69 0.85
CA PRO A 10 -2.05 -1.19 2.21
C PRO A 10 -2.35 -2.37 3.12
N ASP A 11 -1.49 -2.61 4.12
CA ASP A 11 -1.76 -3.62 5.14
C ASP A 11 -3.18 -3.42 5.72
N PRO A 12 -4.08 -4.44 5.65
CA PRO A 12 -5.48 -4.27 6.01
C PRO A 12 -5.74 -3.86 7.47
N VAL A 13 -4.73 -3.99 8.34
CA VAL A 13 -4.81 -3.70 9.77
C VAL A 13 -4.21 -2.32 10.10
N SER A 14 -3.02 -2.01 9.58
CA SER A 14 -2.25 -0.81 9.91
C SER A 14 -2.33 0.30 8.85
N GLY A 15 -2.74 -0.04 7.64
CA GLY A 15 -2.69 0.81 6.44
C GLY A 15 -1.27 1.09 5.95
N MET A 16 -0.24 0.40 6.46
CA MET A 16 1.15 0.61 6.08
C MET A 16 1.44 -0.01 4.71
N HIS A 17 2.32 0.62 3.94
CA HIS A 17 2.78 0.09 2.66
C HIS A 17 3.81 -1.02 2.87
N CYS A 18 3.61 -2.18 2.23
CA CYS A 18 4.56 -3.29 2.25
C CYS A 18 5.50 -3.23 1.03
N TRP A 19 6.81 -3.29 1.28
CA TRP A 19 7.85 -3.14 0.25
C TRP A 19 8.28 -4.44 -0.44
N HIS A 20 7.81 -5.60 0.03
CA HIS A 20 8.17 -6.89 -0.57
C HIS A 20 7.41 -7.12 -1.88
N GLN A 21 8.15 -7.50 -2.93
CA GLN A 21 7.60 -7.77 -4.26
C GLN A 21 8.05 -9.13 -4.76
N LYS A 22 7.11 -9.87 -5.35
CA LYS A 22 7.43 -11.05 -6.14
C LYS A 22 7.69 -10.62 -7.57
N VAL A 23 8.90 -10.80 -8.04
CA VAL A 23 9.30 -10.47 -9.41
C VAL A 23 9.60 -11.73 -10.20
N ARG A 24 9.36 -11.68 -11.51
CA ARG A 24 9.85 -12.65 -12.49
C ARG A 24 10.81 -11.92 -13.40
N LEU A 25 11.98 -12.51 -13.62
CA LEU A 25 13.01 -11.97 -14.50
C LEU A 25 13.06 -12.82 -15.78
N SER A 26 13.40 -12.18 -16.89
CA SER A 26 13.70 -12.81 -18.18
C SER A 26 14.89 -12.09 -18.82
N LEU A 27 15.55 -12.76 -19.77
CA LEU A 27 16.46 -12.09 -20.69
C LEU A 27 15.63 -11.27 -21.69
N PRO A 28 16.14 -10.10 -22.14
CA PRO A 28 15.44 -9.33 -23.14
C PRO A 28 15.48 -10.00 -24.51
N ASP A 29 14.39 -9.90 -25.26
CA ASP A 29 14.32 -10.40 -26.65
C ASP A 29 15.07 -9.46 -27.62
N PRO A 30 15.49 -9.93 -28.81
CA PRO A 30 16.26 -9.13 -29.77
C PRO A 30 15.58 -7.82 -30.21
N ASP A 31 14.25 -7.76 -30.15
CA ASP A 31 13.45 -6.62 -30.56
C ASP A 31 13.05 -5.68 -29.41
N GLU A 32 13.31 -6.08 -28.14
CA GLU A 32 13.01 -5.25 -26.96
C GLU A 32 14.03 -4.12 -26.82
N LYS A 33 13.53 -2.90 -26.58
CA LYS A 33 14.31 -1.69 -26.44
C LYS A 33 14.24 -1.16 -25.02
N TYR A 34 15.28 -0.42 -24.64
CA TYR A 34 15.27 0.34 -23.40
C TYR A 34 14.09 1.33 -23.41
N GLY A 35 13.19 1.21 -22.43
CA GLY A 35 11.98 2.01 -22.35
C GLY A 35 10.69 1.29 -22.74
N ASP A 36 10.76 0.06 -23.26
CA ASP A 36 9.57 -0.78 -23.53
C ASP A 36 8.91 -1.32 -22.25
N ILE A 37 9.56 -1.12 -21.10
CA ILE A 37 9.03 -1.46 -19.79
C ILE A 37 8.01 -0.40 -19.38
N GLN A 38 6.74 -0.79 -19.38
CA GLN A 38 5.65 0.01 -18.86
C GLN A 38 5.11 -0.55 -17.55
N VAL A 39 4.56 0.34 -16.73
CA VAL A 39 3.76 -0.05 -15.56
C VAL A 39 2.29 0.00 -15.94
N ASP A 40 1.58 -1.10 -15.71
CA ASP A 40 0.12 -1.12 -15.81
C ASP A 40 -0.51 -0.51 -14.54
N THR A 41 -0.91 0.76 -14.66
CA THR A 41 -1.55 1.51 -13.56
C THR A 41 -2.99 1.07 -13.30
N ASN A 42 -3.68 0.51 -14.31
CA ASN A 42 -5.02 -0.05 -14.12
C ASN A 42 -4.93 -1.29 -13.23
N ARG A 43 -3.98 -2.18 -13.51
CA ARG A 43 -3.73 -3.37 -12.69
C ARG A 43 -3.33 -3.01 -11.27
N SER A 44 -2.47 -2.01 -11.09
CA SER A 44 -2.13 -1.49 -9.76
C SER A 44 -3.37 -1.01 -8.98
N PHE A 45 -4.32 -0.36 -9.64
CA PHE A 45 -5.55 0.11 -9.00
C PHE A 45 -6.54 -1.00 -8.69
N GLU A 46 -6.63 -2.03 -9.52
CA GLU A 46 -7.42 -3.24 -9.22
C GLU A 46 -6.91 -3.92 -7.95
N ILE A 47 -5.59 -4.13 -7.87
CA ILE A 47 -4.96 -4.74 -6.70
C ILE A 47 -5.18 -3.87 -5.46
N TYR A 48 -5.05 -2.54 -5.57
CA TYR A 48 -5.40 -1.63 -4.49
C TYR A 48 -6.82 -1.86 -3.97
N LYS A 49 -7.81 -2.00 -4.87
CA LYS A 49 -9.20 -2.27 -4.48
C LYS A 49 -9.38 -3.63 -3.82
N GLU A 50 -8.65 -4.66 -4.26
CA GLU A 50 -8.66 -5.98 -3.62
C GLU A 50 -8.20 -5.88 -2.16
N TRP A 51 -7.09 -5.19 -1.91
CA TRP A 51 -6.57 -4.98 -0.55
C TRP A 51 -7.47 -4.07 0.28
N LEU A 52 -8.03 -3.03 -0.33
CA LEU A 52 -8.97 -2.11 0.35
C LEU A 52 -10.19 -2.87 0.88
N LYS A 53 -10.71 -3.88 0.16
CA LYS A 53 -11.82 -4.71 0.62
C LYS A 53 -11.50 -5.52 1.89
N MET A 54 -10.23 -5.78 2.16
CA MET A 54 -9.79 -6.48 3.37
C MET A 54 -9.66 -5.55 4.57
N ALA A 55 -9.57 -4.23 4.34
CA ALA A 55 -9.38 -3.24 5.39
C ALA A 55 -10.63 -3.12 6.27
N ARG A 56 -10.40 -2.89 7.57
CA ARG A 56 -11.50 -2.65 8.51
C ARG A 56 -11.98 -1.20 8.38
N PRO A 57 -13.30 -0.95 8.30
CA PRO A 57 -13.81 0.41 8.29
C PRO A 57 -13.48 1.12 9.61
N GLY A 58 -13.20 2.41 9.53
CA GLY A 58 -13.08 3.28 10.69
C GLY A 58 -14.42 3.95 11.04
N PRO A 59 -14.56 4.52 12.25
CA PRO A 59 -13.59 4.44 13.35
C PRO A 59 -13.55 3.04 13.98
N GLY A 60 -12.40 2.70 14.55
CA GLY A 60 -12.25 1.51 15.38
C GLY A 60 -12.98 1.63 16.72
N PRO A 61 -12.83 0.64 17.61
CA PRO A 61 -13.40 0.70 18.95
C PRO A 61 -13.06 2.01 19.67
N ASN A 62 -14.02 2.54 20.43
CA ASN A 62 -13.90 3.79 21.19
C ASN A 62 -13.69 5.06 20.33
N GLY A 63 -14.15 5.08 19.07
CA GLY A 63 -14.09 6.27 18.22
C GLY A 63 -12.69 6.58 17.67
N LEU A 64 -11.77 5.62 17.77
CA LEU A 64 -10.38 5.77 17.34
C LEU A 64 -10.22 5.67 15.82
N ARG A 65 -9.58 6.64 15.20
CA ARG A 65 -9.10 6.58 13.80
C ARG A 65 -8.13 5.41 13.60
N ARG A 66 -7.30 5.13 14.61
CA ARG A 66 -6.25 4.09 14.60
C ARG A 66 -5.97 3.57 16.02
N PRO A 67 -5.42 2.35 16.20
CA PRO A 67 -5.09 1.84 17.52
C PRO A 67 -3.94 2.59 18.21
N LEU A 68 -4.06 2.83 19.53
CA LEU A 68 -3.02 3.52 20.32
C LEU A 68 -1.75 2.68 20.54
N TRP A 69 -1.88 1.35 20.55
CA TRP A 69 -0.78 0.40 20.79
C TRP A 69 0.14 0.20 19.59
N MET A 70 -0.24 0.70 18.40
CA MET A 70 0.56 0.53 17.19
C MET A 70 1.72 1.53 17.19
N ALA A 71 2.95 1.02 17.27
CA ALA A 71 4.16 1.84 17.23
C ALA A 71 4.28 2.60 15.91
N ARG A 72 4.63 3.88 15.98
CA ARG A 72 4.85 4.75 14.82
C ARG A 72 6.01 5.69 15.06
N THR A 73 6.84 5.88 14.06
CA THR A 73 7.82 6.96 14.03
C THR A 73 7.07 8.29 14.08
N LEU A 74 7.44 9.17 15.01
CA LEU A 74 6.73 10.43 15.28
C LEU A 74 5.25 10.21 15.64
N ARG A 75 5.01 9.36 16.66
CA ARG A 75 3.66 9.13 17.23
C ARG A 75 3.01 10.48 17.59
N PRO A 76 1.86 10.83 17.00
CA PRO A 76 1.11 12.04 17.36
C PRO A 76 0.61 12.03 18.81
N ALA A 77 0.15 13.18 19.29
CA ALA A 77 -0.54 13.28 20.58
C ALA A 77 -1.85 12.46 20.55
N ASP A 78 -2.24 11.91 21.69
CA ASP A 78 -3.31 10.92 21.82
C ASP A 78 -4.67 11.47 21.34
N GLU A 79 -4.91 12.78 21.49
CA GLU A 79 -6.15 13.45 21.09
C GLU A 79 -6.40 13.34 19.57
N THR A 80 -5.32 13.31 18.77
CA THR A 80 -5.41 13.21 17.30
C THR A 80 -5.88 11.85 16.80
N TYR A 81 -5.92 10.86 17.69
CA TYR A 81 -6.39 9.52 17.36
C TYR A 81 -7.91 9.43 17.40
N TYR A 82 -8.63 10.36 18.00
CA TYR A 82 -10.08 10.34 18.09
C TYR A 82 -10.72 11.05 16.89
N THR A 83 -11.95 10.66 16.55
CA THR A 83 -12.70 11.25 15.43
C THR A 83 -13.53 12.47 15.83
N ASP A 84 -13.81 12.61 17.13
CA ASP A 84 -14.55 13.70 17.77
C ASP A 84 -13.62 14.63 18.57
#